data_AF-A0A1G3ARV2-F1
#
_entry.id   AF-A0A1G3ARV2-F1
#
_cell.length_a   1.000
_cell.length_b   1.000
_cell.length_c   1.000
_cell.angle_alpha   90.00
_cell.angle_beta   90.00
_cell.angle_gamma   90.00
#
_symmetry.space_group_name_H-M   'P 1'
#
loop_
_entity.id
_entity.type
_entity.pdbx_description
1 polymer ?
#
loop_
_entity_poly.entity_id
_entity_poly.type
_entity_poly.pdbx_seq_one_letter_code
_entity_poly.pdbx_strand_id
1 'polypeptide(L)'
;MHDTLHYALKIWAEAEDVIFQKNCTNAVAMANIILTDGTVVAEDIPVDELMGLEVRLSRIKSVLTVMPTIDAAVNWEPDPAMGRHVFKAVEPQCTAKTSKTLYAVVLYEATKEHPAQVKEAAKDEVIGTFVKQDWTTAVTAQQKADTLKRVDDLIAAVKAARMRANKTEVVQRKIGSDIMQLILDPLK
;
A
#
# COMPACT_ATOMS: atom_id res chain seq x y z
N MET A 1 -6.53 -61.22 -8.61
CA MET A 1 -7.33 -59.97 -8.57
C MET A 1 -7.38 -59.40 -7.16
N HIS A 2 -7.78 -60.19 -6.15
CA HIS A 2 -7.80 -59.78 -4.74
C HIS A 2 -6.43 -59.33 -4.21
N ASP A 3 -5.36 -60.10 -4.47
CA ASP A 3 -4.00 -59.74 -4.01
C ASP A 3 -3.45 -58.47 -4.67
N THR A 4 -3.75 -58.28 -5.96
CA THR A 4 -3.33 -57.09 -6.71
C THR A 4 -4.03 -55.84 -6.17
N LEU A 5 -5.33 -55.94 -5.85
CA LEU A 5 -6.09 -54.84 -5.24
C LEU A 5 -5.59 -54.53 -3.83
N HIS A 6 -5.34 -55.56 -3.02
CA HIS A 6 -4.79 -55.39 -1.67
C HIS A 6 -3.42 -54.71 -1.72
N TYR A 7 -2.54 -55.11 -2.65
CA TYR A 7 -1.24 -54.47 -2.86
C TYR A 7 -1.38 -52.99 -3.24
N ALA A 8 -2.26 -52.67 -4.20
CA ALA A 8 -2.51 -51.30 -4.62
C ALA A 8 -3.04 -50.42 -3.48
N LEU A 9 -4.02 -50.92 -2.71
CA LEU A 9 -4.61 -50.19 -1.58
C LEU A 9 -3.63 -50.04 -0.42
N LYS A 10 -2.70 -50.97 -0.23
CA LYS A 10 -1.63 -50.83 0.76
C LYS A 10 -0.72 -49.64 0.42
N ILE A 11 -0.29 -49.51 -0.83
CA ILE A 11 0.54 -48.37 -1.27
C ILE A 11 -0.24 -47.07 -1.09
N TRP A 12 -1.53 -47.07 -1.46
CA TRP A 12 -2.39 -45.90 -1.25
C TRP A 12 -2.51 -45.53 0.24
N ALA A 13 -2.71 -46.50 1.13
CA ALA A 13 -2.79 -46.29 2.57
C ALA A 13 -1.51 -45.68 3.15
N GLU A 14 -0.33 -46.16 2.72
CA GLU A 14 0.96 -45.59 3.12
C GLU A 14 1.12 -44.15 2.64
N ALA A 15 0.66 -43.84 1.42
CA ALA A 15 0.68 -42.47 0.91
C ALA A 15 -0.29 -41.54 1.67
N GLU A 16 -1.49 -42.04 1.99
CA GLU A 16 -2.50 -41.30 2.74
C GLU A 16 -2.03 -41.00 4.17
N ASP A 17 -1.33 -41.95 4.82
CA ASP A 17 -0.71 -41.71 6.13
C ASP A 17 0.24 -40.51 6.11
N VAL A 18 1.05 -40.36 5.06
CA VAL A 18 1.97 -39.20 4.93
C VAL A 18 1.21 -37.88 4.82
N ILE A 19 0.13 -37.86 4.03
CA ILE A 19 -0.71 -36.67 3.86
C ILE A 19 -1.41 -36.33 5.19
N PHE A 20 -1.95 -37.33 5.87
CA PHE A 20 -2.65 -37.17 7.13
C PHE A 20 -1.72 -36.64 8.24
N GLN A 21 -0.49 -37.16 8.34
CA GLN A 21 0.52 -36.67 9.28
C GLN A 21 0.86 -35.20 9.02
N LYS A 22 1.06 -34.83 7.76
CA LYS A 22 1.30 -33.43 7.36
C LYS A 22 0.15 -32.52 7.80
N ASN A 23 -1.10 -32.93 7.54
CA ASN A 23 -2.27 -32.13 7.89
C ASN A 23 -2.44 -32.02 9.42
N CYS A 24 -2.23 -33.11 10.16
CA CYS A 24 -2.24 -33.07 11.64
C CYS A 24 -1.15 -32.16 12.20
N THR A 25 0.05 -32.21 11.62
CA THR A 25 1.17 -31.35 12.04
C THR A 25 0.86 -29.88 11.76
N ASN A 26 0.34 -29.56 10.57
CA ASN A 26 -0.08 -28.20 10.24
C ASN A 26 -1.16 -27.67 11.18
N ALA A 27 -2.09 -28.53 11.64
CA ALA A 27 -3.17 -28.12 12.54
C ALA A 27 -2.68 -27.67 13.93
N VAL A 28 -1.52 -28.16 14.38
CA VAL A 28 -0.94 -27.81 15.69
C VAL A 28 0.29 -26.91 15.58
N ALA A 29 0.81 -26.70 14.38
CA ALA A 29 1.98 -25.84 14.13
C ALA A 29 1.61 -24.38 14.38
N MET A 30 2.21 -23.80 15.43
CA MET A 30 1.97 -22.42 15.87
C MET A 30 3.29 -21.67 16.08
N ALA A 31 3.26 -20.35 15.95
CA ALA A 31 4.40 -19.50 16.29
C ALA A 31 4.00 -18.05 16.58
N ASN A 32 4.80 -17.39 17.44
CA ASN A 32 4.63 -15.98 17.75
C ASN A 32 5.17 -15.10 16.62
N ILE A 33 4.53 -13.97 16.33
CA ILE A 33 5.05 -12.92 15.45
C ILE A 33 5.91 -11.99 16.30
N ILE A 34 7.20 -11.95 16.02
CA ILE A 34 8.19 -11.18 16.79
C ILE A 34 8.96 -10.29 15.82
N LEU A 35 8.97 -8.98 16.08
CA LEU A 35 9.74 -8.00 15.33
C LEU A 35 11.24 -8.11 15.61
N THR A 36 12.06 -7.45 14.79
CA THR A 36 13.52 -7.46 14.91
C THR A 36 14.05 -6.82 16.19
N ASP A 37 13.28 -5.92 16.79
CA ASP A 37 13.56 -5.29 18.09
C ASP A 37 13.15 -6.17 19.29
N GLY A 38 12.62 -7.38 19.03
CA GLY A 38 12.13 -8.30 20.06
C GLY A 38 10.69 -8.06 20.49
N THR A 39 10.00 -7.07 19.92
CA THR A 39 8.59 -6.81 20.25
C THR A 39 7.71 -7.95 19.77
N VAL A 40 6.96 -8.55 20.68
CA VAL A 40 5.95 -9.57 20.35
C VAL A 40 4.67 -8.88 19.89
N VAL A 41 4.26 -9.16 18.65
CA VAL A 41 3.06 -8.57 18.04
C VAL A 41 1.84 -9.43 18.30
N ALA A 42 2.00 -10.75 18.21
CA ALA A 42 0.96 -11.73 18.45
C ALA A 42 1.58 -13.08 18.82
N GLU A 43 0.86 -13.87 19.62
CA GLU A 43 1.32 -15.16 20.15
C GLU A 43 0.49 -16.31 19.61
N ASP A 44 1.10 -17.50 19.54
CA ASP A 44 0.46 -18.78 19.21
C ASP A 44 -0.40 -18.76 17.94
N ILE A 45 0.11 -18.12 16.89
CA ILE A 45 -0.61 -18.01 15.62
C ILE A 45 -0.41 -19.29 14.79
N PRO A 46 -1.49 -19.94 14.33
CA PRO A 46 -1.41 -21.12 13.47
C PRO A 46 -0.68 -20.84 12.15
N VAL A 47 0.03 -21.86 11.65
CA VAL A 47 0.80 -21.76 10.40
C VAL A 47 -0.03 -21.35 9.18
N ASP A 48 -1.29 -21.80 9.12
CA ASP A 48 -2.22 -21.46 8.04
C ASP A 48 -2.58 -19.96 8.05
N GLU A 49 -2.84 -19.41 9.25
CA GLU A 49 -3.11 -17.98 9.40
C GLU A 49 -1.87 -17.14 9.10
N LEU A 50 -0.67 -17.59 9.49
CA LEU A 50 0.60 -16.92 9.12
C LEU A 50 0.79 -16.86 7.60
N MET A 51 0.45 -17.94 6.87
CA MET A 51 0.50 -17.97 5.41
C MET A 51 -0.52 -17.01 4.79
N GLY A 52 -1.76 -16.99 5.29
CA GLY A 52 -2.79 -16.05 4.85
C GLY A 52 -2.42 -14.60 5.11
N LEU A 53 -1.87 -14.32 6.29
CA LEU A 53 -1.45 -12.99 6.71
C LEU A 53 -0.31 -12.45 5.83
N GLU A 54 0.65 -13.29 5.43
CA GLU A 54 1.73 -12.91 4.50
C GLU A 54 1.18 -12.33 3.18
N VAL A 55 0.15 -12.97 2.61
CA VAL A 55 -0.50 -12.51 1.38
C VAL A 55 -1.29 -11.22 1.61
N ARG A 56 -2.08 -11.15 2.69
CA ARG A 56 -2.90 -9.97 2.99
C ARG A 56 -2.05 -8.73 3.31
N LEU A 57 -0.96 -8.89 4.07
CA LEU A 57 -0.01 -7.81 4.36
C LEU A 57 0.69 -7.32 3.09
N SER A 58 1.04 -8.23 2.18
CA SER A 58 1.60 -7.84 0.88
C SER A 58 0.62 -6.98 0.07
N ARG A 59 -0.68 -7.31 0.09
CA ARG A 59 -1.73 -6.47 -0.54
C ARG A 59 -1.86 -5.10 0.15
N ILE A 60 -1.82 -5.07 1.48
CA ILE A 60 -1.84 -3.80 2.24
C ILE A 60 -0.64 -2.93 1.83
N LYS A 61 0.56 -3.51 1.73
CA LYS A 61 1.76 -2.81 1.25
C LYS A 61 1.54 -2.21 -0.14
N SER A 62 0.92 -2.95 -1.07
CA SER A 62 0.62 -2.43 -2.41
C SER A 62 -0.27 -1.19 -2.37
N VAL A 63 -1.31 -1.19 -1.52
CA VAL A 63 -2.19 -0.02 -1.33
C VAL A 63 -1.43 1.17 -0.74
N LEU A 64 -0.59 0.93 0.28
CA LEU A 64 0.21 1.98 0.90
C LEU A 64 1.29 2.56 -0.03
N THR A 65 1.77 1.76 -0.98
CA THR A 65 2.79 2.18 -1.95
C THR A 65 2.23 3.24 -2.90
N VAL A 66 0.96 3.12 -3.30
CA VAL A 66 0.29 4.09 -4.19
C VAL A 66 -0.28 5.31 -3.45
N MET A 67 -0.13 5.36 -2.12
CA MET A 67 -0.60 6.49 -1.31
C MET A 67 -0.05 7.83 -1.83
N PRO A 68 -0.89 8.87 -2.00
CA PRO A 68 -0.44 10.19 -2.44
C PRO A 68 0.57 10.79 -1.47
N THR A 69 1.67 11.31 -2.00
CA THR A 69 2.68 12.03 -1.24
C THR A 69 2.58 13.52 -1.54
N ILE A 70 2.82 14.35 -0.53
CA ILE A 70 2.92 15.81 -0.71
C ILE A 70 3.99 16.15 -1.76
N ASP A 71 3.66 17.11 -2.63
CA ASP A 71 4.59 17.61 -3.64
C ASP A 71 5.74 18.37 -2.97
N ALA A 72 6.97 17.93 -3.24
CA ALA A 72 8.20 18.52 -2.71
C ALA A 72 8.57 19.85 -3.39
N ALA A 73 7.95 20.20 -4.52
CA ALA A 73 8.21 21.47 -5.21
C ALA A 73 7.53 22.67 -4.53
N VAL A 74 6.53 22.42 -3.67
CA VAL A 74 5.76 23.47 -2.99
C VAL A 74 6.11 23.44 -1.49
N ASN A 75 6.26 24.62 -0.89
CA ASN A 75 6.41 24.75 0.56
C ASN A 75 5.05 24.65 1.23
N TRP A 76 4.89 23.67 2.12
CA TRP A 76 3.64 23.38 2.82
C TRP A 76 3.80 23.59 4.33
N GLU A 77 2.82 24.24 4.94
CA GLU A 77 2.73 24.41 6.39
C GLU A 77 1.48 23.72 6.95
N PRO A 78 1.51 23.14 8.16
CA PRO A 78 0.33 22.58 8.80
C PRO A 78 -0.74 23.65 9.03
N ASP A 79 -2.00 23.35 8.70
CA ASP A 79 -3.15 24.23 8.92
C ASP A 79 -4.13 23.58 9.93
N PRO A 80 -3.89 23.74 11.25
CA PRO A 80 -4.71 23.11 12.28
C PRO A 80 -6.14 23.66 12.32
N ALA A 81 -6.39 24.85 11.75
CA ALA A 81 -7.74 25.42 11.68
C ALA A 81 -8.63 24.63 10.71
N MET A 82 -8.04 24.09 9.64
CA MET A 82 -8.75 23.29 8.64
C MET A 82 -8.74 21.78 8.96
N GLY A 83 -7.74 21.29 9.69
CA GLY A 83 -7.74 19.95 10.26
C GLY A 83 -6.37 19.40 10.65
N ARG A 84 -6.34 18.28 11.39
CA ARG A 84 -5.11 17.69 11.95
C ARG A 84 -4.06 17.25 10.90
N HIS A 85 -4.49 16.90 9.70
CA HIS A 85 -3.64 16.39 8.62
C HIS A 85 -3.77 17.21 7.33
N VAL A 86 -4.14 18.48 7.47
CA VAL A 86 -4.25 19.40 6.35
C VAL A 86 -2.99 20.26 6.32
N PHE A 87 -2.40 20.37 5.14
CA PHE A 87 -1.31 21.27 4.87
C PHE A 87 -1.75 22.33 3.87
N LYS A 88 -1.28 23.55 4.07
CA LYS A 88 -1.56 24.73 3.25
C LYS A 88 -0.29 25.17 2.55
N ALA A 89 -0.38 25.54 1.28
CA ALA A 89 0.76 26.09 0.55
C ALA A 89 1.15 27.46 1.15
N VAL A 90 2.41 27.65 1.52
CA VAL A 90 2.89 28.89 2.15
C VAL A 90 2.76 30.07 1.18
N GLU A 91 3.11 29.85 -0.08
CA GLU A 91 3.04 30.88 -1.13
C GLU A 91 1.78 30.68 -1.98
N PRO A 92 0.80 31.59 -1.91
CA PRO A 92 -0.37 31.52 -2.77
C PRO A 92 -0.01 31.89 -4.21
N GLN A 93 -0.60 31.18 -5.16
CA GLN A 93 -0.41 31.49 -6.58
C GLN A 93 -1.15 32.78 -6.93
N CYS A 94 -0.38 33.84 -7.20
CA CYS A 94 -0.92 35.12 -7.62
C CYS A 94 -0.83 35.27 -9.14
N THR A 95 -1.97 35.47 -9.81
CA THR A 95 -2.02 35.74 -11.25
C THR A 95 -2.66 37.09 -11.51
N ALA A 96 -1.92 37.99 -12.14
CA ALA A 96 -2.43 39.30 -12.54
C ALA A 96 -3.17 39.18 -13.89
N LYS A 97 -4.39 39.70 -13.95
CA LYS A 97 -5.15 39.86 -15.20
C LYS A 97 -4.89 41.25 -15.75
N THR A 98 -4.27 41.31 -16.92
CA THR A 98 -4.06 42.55 -17.66
C THR A 98 -5.12 42.75 -18.72
N SER A 99 -5.37 44.01 -19.03
CA SER A 99 -6.19 44.42 -20.17
C SER A 99 -5.46 45.51 -20.93
N LYS A 100 -5.66 45.50 -22.24
CA LYS A 100 -5.07 46.47 -23.14
C LYS A 100 -5.95 47.71 -23.19
N THR A 101 -5.49 48.78 -22.58
CA THR A 101 -6.10 50.10 -22.72
C THR A 101 -5.34 50.85 -23.81
N LEU A 102 -6.07 51.30 -24.85
CA LEU A 102 -5.52 52.16 -25.89
C LEU A 102 -5.54 53.60 -25.40
N TYR A 103 -4.39 54.28 -25.49
CA TYR A 103 -4.27 55.70 -25.15
C TYR A 103 -3.58 56.44 -26.28
N ALA A 104 -4.03 57.67 -26.48
CA ALA A 104 -3.49 58.60 -27.46
C ALA A 104 -2.19 59.21 -26.92
N VAL A 105 -1.05 58.89 -27.55
CA VAL A 105 0.22 59.57 -27.28
C VAL A 105 0.38 60.70 -28.28
N VAL A 106 0.36 61.94 -27.77
CA VAL A 106 0.61 63.14 -28.57
C VAL A 106 2.13 63.26 -28.77
N LEU A 107 2.58 63.09 -30.02
CA LEU A 107 4.00 63.21 -30.38
C LEU A 107 4.43 64.66 -30.55
N TYR A 108 3.54 65.47 -31.14
CA TYR A 108 3.69 66.90 -31.29
C TYR A 108 2.36 67.59 -30.97
N GLU A 109 2.41 68.62 -30.14
CA GLU A 109 1.25 69.44 -29.82
C GLU A 109 0.81 70.25 -31.05
N ALA A 110 -0.47 70.57 -31.12
CA ALA A 110 -1.00 71.36 -32.23
C ALA A 110 -0.38 72.76 -32.20
N THR A 111 0.18 73.19 -33.33
CA THR A 111 0.61 74.58 -33.54
C THR A 111 -0.39 75.30 -34.43
N LYS A 112 -0.28 76.62 -34.53
CA LYS A 112 -1.24 77.46 -35.28
C LYS A 112 -1.36 77.07 -36.78
N GLU A 113 -0.33 76.44 -37.32
CA GLU A 113 -0.18 76.06 -38.74
C GLU A 113 -0.32 74.53 -38.97
N HIS A 114 -0.18 73.70 -37.93
CA HIS A 114 -0.18 72.23 -38.07
C HIS A 114 -0.97 71.51 -36.96
N PRO A 115 -1.82 70.53 -37.32
CA PRO A 115 -2.58 69.75 -36.34
C PRO A 115 -1.67 68.83 -35.52
N ALA A 116 -2.10 68.51 -34.30
CA ALA A 116 -1.38 67.59 -33.42
C ALA A 116 -1.22 66.22 -34.08
N GLN A 117 -0.01 65.66 -34.01
CA GLN A 117 0.25 64.30 -34.46
C GLN A 117 0.09 63.35 -33.28
N VAL A 118 -0.94 62.52 -33.32
CA VAL A 118 -1.27 61.55 -32.27
C VAL A 118 -1.05 60.14 -32.80
N LYS A 119 -0.40 59.28 -32.02
CA LYS A 119 -0.36 57.83 -32.28
C LYS A 119 -1.09 57.10 -31.16
N GLU A 120 -1.86 56.10 -31.54
CA GLU A 120 -2.45 55.18 -30.57
C GLU A 120 -1.35 54.24 -30.06
N ALA A 121 -1.14 54.23 -28.74
CA ALA A 121 -0.28 53.28 -28.07
C ALA A 121 -1.15 52.38 -27.19
N ALA A 122 -0.83 51.09 -27.17
CA ALA A 122 -1.42 50.14 -26.24
C ALA A 122 -0.60 50.09 -24.95
N LYS A 123 -1.25 50.12 -23.79
CA LYS A 123 -0.62 49.88 -22.49
C LYS A 123 -1.41 48.78 -21.81
N ASP A 124 -0.66 47.79 -21.36
CA ASP A 124 -1.20 46.72 -20.54
C ASP A 124 -1.39 47.28 -19.13
N GLU A 125 -2.64 47.39 -18.69
CA GLU A 125 -2.99 47.76 -17.32
C GLU A 125 -3.50 46.53 -16.57
N VAL A 126 -2.99 46.31 -15.35
CA VAL A 126 -3.45 45.23 -14.48
C VAL A 126 -4.83 45.60 -13.94
N ILE A 127 -5.87 44.89 -14.39
CA ILE A 127 -7.27 45.13 -13.98
C ILE A 127 -7.61 44.37 -12.68
N GLY A 128 -6.86 43.34 -12.33
CA GLY A 128 -7.04 42.65 -11.04
C GLY A 128 -6.05 41.53 -10.82
N THR A 129 -6.00 41.05 -9.58
CA THR A 129 -5.15 39.94 -9.17
C THR A 129 -6.02 38.81 -8.62
N PHE A 130 -5.83 37.61 -9.15
CA PHE A 130 -6.40 36.39 -8.60
C PHE A 130 -5.38 35.74 -7.67
N VAL A 131 -5.80 35.40 -6.47
CA VAL A 131 -4.98 34.69 -5.48
C VAL A 131 -5.59 33.31 -5.29
N LYS A 132 -4.84 32.26 -5.63
CA LYS A 132 -5.23 30.87 -5.44
C LYS A 132 -4.43 30.28 -4.29
N GLN A 133 -5.15 29.80 -3.29
CA GLN A 133 -4.62 29.12 -2.13
C GLN A 133 -4.86 27.63 -2.29
N ASP A 134 -3.81 26.83 -2.10
CA ASP A 134 -3.90 25.37 -2.23
C ASP A 134 -3.76 24.69 -0.85
N TRP A 135 -4.49 23.59 -0.69
CA TRP A 135 -4.44 22.71 0.46
C TRP A 135 -4.27 21.26 0.02
N THR A 136 -3.62 20.45 0.84
CA THR A 136 -3.45 19.02 0.60
C THR A 136 -3.59 18.24 1.89
N THR A 137 -4.09 17.00 1.76
CA THR A 137 -4.15 16.00 2.83
C THR A 137 -3.29 14.78 2.52
N ALA A 138 -2.41 14.90 1.52
CA ALA A 138 -1.44 13.85 1.20
C ALA A 138 -0.46 13.65 2.36
N VAL A 139 0.16 12.48 2.44
CA VAL A 139 1.14 12.19 3.51
C VAL A 139 2.50 12.77 3.16
N THR A 140 3.31 13.08 4.18
CA THR A 140 4.71 13.46 3.94
C THR A 140 5.51 12.28 3.42
N ALA A 141 6.59 12.55 2.68
CA ALA A 141 7.49 11.49 2.19
C ALA A 141 8.06 10.65 3.35
N GLN A 142 8.36 11.29 4.48
CA GLN A 142 8.83 10.61 5.69
C GLN A 142 7.75 9.68 6.28
N GLN A 143 6.52 10.16 6.45
CA GLN A 143 5.41 9.33 6.96
C GLN A 143 5.17 8.10 6.08
N LYS A 144 5.22 8.27 4.76
CA LYS A 144 5.09 7.16 3.81
C LYS A 144 6.23 6.16 3.96
N ALA A 145 7.47 6.63 4.02
CA ALA A 145 8.65 5.77 4.19
C ALA A 145 8.58 4.98 5.51
N ASP A 146 8.26 5.64 6.62
CA ASP A 146 8.14 5.01 7.94
C ASP A 146 7.02 3.96 7.96
N THR A 147 5.88 4.26 7.33
CA THR A 147 4.74 3.33 7.24
C THR A 147 5.10 2.11 6.42
N LEU A 148 5.73 2.29 5.25
CA LEU A 148 6.16 1.18 4.39
C LEU A 148 7.20 0.31 5.10
N LYS A 149 8.15 0.93 5.79
CA LYS A 149 9.17 0.22 6.59
C LYS A 149 8.52 -0.66 7.66
N ARG A 150 7.58 -0.12 8.45
CA ARG A 150 6.86 -0.88 9.49
C ARG A 150 6.12 -2.09 8.92
N VAL A 151 5.49 -1.93 7.76
CA VAL A 151 4.81 -3.04 7.08
C VAL A 151 5.80 -4.09 6.57
N ASP A 152 6.95 -3.67 6.04
CA ASP A 152 8.02 -4.57 5.62
C ASP A 152 8.61 -5.38 6.78
N ASP A 153 8.88 -4.70 7.90
CA ASP A 153 9.36 -5.35 9.12
C ASP A 153 8.34 -6.38 9.64
N LEU A 154 7.04 -6.04 9.59
CA LEU A 154 5.97 -6.97 9.95
C LEU A 154 5.88 -8.18 9.00
N ILE A 155 5.98 -7.97 7.68
CA ILE A 155 5.99 -9.07 6.70
C ILE A 155 7.18 -10.01 6.96
N ALA A 156 8.36 -9.46 7.24
CA ALA A 156 9.54 -10.24 7.58
C ALA A 156 9.34 -11.05 8.87
N ALA A 157 8.75 -10.44 9.90
CA ALA A 157 8.42 -11.11 11.16
C ALA A 157 7.41 -12.26 10.97
N VAL A 158 6.38 -12.07 10.14
CA VAL A 158 5.39 -13.12 9.81
C VAL A 158 6.06 -14.27 9.07
N LYS A 159 6.93 -13.99 8.10
CA LYS A 159 7.71 -15.04 7.40
C LYS A 159 8.59 -15.82 8.37
N ALA A 160 9.27 -15.12 9.29
CA ALA A 160 10.08 -15.75 10.32
C ALA A 160 9.24 -16.62 11.28
N ALA A 161 8.07 -16.15 11.68
CA ALA A 161 7.11 -16.94 12.47
C ALA A 161 6.67 -18.19 11.71
N ARG A 162 6.32 -18.07 10.42
CA ARG A 162 5.92 -19.22 9.58
C ARG A 162 7.04 -20.25 9.46
N MET A 163 8.29 -19.80 9.29
CA MET A 163 9.46 -20.69 9.28
C MET A 163 9.66 -21.40 10.62
N ARG A 164 9.35 -20.76 11.75
CA ARG A 164 9.40 -21.39 13.08
C ARG A 164 8.27 -22.41 13.26
N ALA A 165 7.04 -22.06 12.89
CA ALA A 165 5.90 -22.98 12.94
C ALA A 165 6.13 -24.24 12.06
N ASN A 166 6.75 -24.08 10.90
CA ASN A 166 7.09 -25.21 10.02
C ASN A 166 8.15 -26.17 10.61
N LYS A 167 8.83 -25.81 11.71
CA LYS A 167 9.77 -26.69 12.42
C LYS A 167 9.09 -27.53 13.50
N THR A 168 7.77 -27.46 13.64
CA THR A 168 7.01 -28.32 14.55
C THR A 168 7.26 -29.80 14.23
N GLU A 169 7.48 -30.60 15.26
CA GLU A 169 7.68 -32.03 15.13
C GLU A 169 6.47 -32.70 14.48
N VAL A 170 6.73 -33.65 13.58
CA VAL A 170 5.68 -34.33 12.83
C VAL A 170 4.80 -35.14 13.77
N VAL A 171 3.49 -34.87 13.72
CA VAL A 171 2.49 -35.64 14.44
C VAL A 171 2.37 -37.02 13.81
N GLN A 172 2.89 -38.04 14.50
CA GLN A 172 2.88 -39.44 14.05
C GLN A 172 1.50 -40.06 14.27
N ARG A 173 0.61 -39.91 13.28
CA ARG A 173 -0.69 -40.58 13.22
C ARG A 173 -0.86 -41.30 11.89
N LYS A 174 -1.71 -42.32 11.88
CA LYS A 174 -2.03 -43.12 10.69
C LYS A 174 -3.54 -43.30 10.62
N ILE A 175 -4.05 -43.42 9.40
CA ILE A 175 -5.47 -43.64 9.10
C ILE A 175 -5.67 -44.52 7.87
N GLY A 176 -4.64 -44.66 7.02
CA GLY A 176 -4.73 -45.37 5.75
C GLY A 176 -5.09 -46.85 5.92
N SER A 177 -4.52 -47.53 6.92
CA SER A 177 -4.84 -48.94 7.21
C SER A 177 -6.32 -49.13 7.57
N ASP A 178 -6.88 -48.23 8.37
CA ASP A 178 -8.25 -48.33 8.86
C ASP A 178 -9.23 -48.12 7.70
N ILE A 179 -8.95 -47.15 6.82
CA ILE A 179 -9.74 -46.90 5.61
C ILE A 179 -9.62 -48.08 4.62
N MET A 180 -8.40 -48.57 4.38
CA MET A 180 -8.17 -49.73 3.53
C MET A 180 -8.94 -50.95 4.03
N GLN A 181 -8.88 -51.23 5.34
CA GLN A 181 -9.56 -52.36 5.94
C GLN A 181 -11.08 -52.24 5.81
N LEU A 182 -11.63 -51.03 6.00
CA LEU A 182 -13.05 -50.75 5.78
C LEU A 182 -13.47 -50.99 4.33
N ILE A 183 -12.67 -50.55 3.36
CA ILE A 183 -12.96 -50.73 1.92
C ILE A 183 -12.90 -52.22 1.53
N LEU A 184 -11.96 -52.97 2.08
CA LEU A 184 -11.77 -54.39 1.75
C LEU A 184 -12.69 -55.33 2.54
N ASP A 185 -13.35 -54.86 3.59
CA ASP A 185 -14.20 -55.68 4.47
C ASP A 185 -15.29 -56.47 3.71
N PRO A 186 -16.01 -55.89 2.72
CA PRO A 186 -17.01 -56.61 1.95
C PRO A 186 -16.44 -57.64 0.95
N LEU A 187 -15.13 -57.61 0.70
CA LEU A 187 -14.44 -58.48 -0.26
C LEU A 187 -13.75 -59.68 0.40
N LYS A 188 -13.81 -59.77 1.73
CA LYS A 188 -13.31 -60.91 2.52
C LYS A 188 -14.17 -62.15 2.34
#